data_AF-A0KI79-F1
#
_entry.id   AF-A0KI79-F1
#
_cell.length_a   1.000
_cell.length_b   1.000
_cell.length_c   1.000
_cell.angle_alpha   90.00
_cell.angle_beta   90.00
_cell.angle_gamma   90.00
#
_symmetry.space_group_name_H-M   'P 1'
#
loop_
_entity.id
_entity.type
_entity.pdbx_description
1 polymer ?
#
loop_
_entity_poly.entity_id
_entity_poly.type
_entity_poly.pdbx_seq_one_letter_code
_entity_poly.pdbx_strand_id
1 'polypeptide(L)'
;MHASPEQQLAFITYLQRIFTEGDFVATYKCALLHGIADIAIGRNADSHELAAARTITLDELAAKFVELYWQHSLPYSATEESAALLKQSSGRQAIMLTELSRLREEGVSSVTALRGHSAWRPLIARVRRILIEGPLWRLQILGGQEVCHLYPHHKGVDHICLNPGILYCLHRFYDLVVSLSRQHWLQLICDIKGNQGLIGPSVGLEDFLFGSRRQGLGRVGKVLRELQGGTCFYCRKAILGAGEVDHFIPWRRYPLDLGHNFVLAHANCNRSKRDFLAAPEHRDAWYEQNIVTHGTLLTDELGLLVGVDAERSTAIVTWAYQQAVREQARLWRGIDEFVDVIVPGLDISLPSW
;
A
#
# COMPACT_ATOMS: atom_id res chain seq x y z
N MET A 1 -6.08 -5.60 -23.50
CA MET A 1 -5.27 -6.69 -24.06
C MET A 1 -4.13 -6.91 -23.07
N HIS A 2 -4.16 -7.98 -22.28
CA HIS A 2 -3.14 -8.19 -21.25
C HIS A 2 -1.72 -8.14 -21.84
N ALA A 3 -0.76 -7.57 -21.10
CA ALA A 3 0.62 -7.47 -21.57
C ALA A 3 1.14 -8.85 -22.03
N SER A 4 1.81 -8.91 -23.19
CA SER A 4 2.36 -10.15 -23.72
C SER A 4 3.42 -10.75 -22.77
N PRO A 5 3.71 -12.05 -22.84
CA PRO A 5 4.79 -12.65 -22.06
C PRO A 5 6.13 -11.91 -22.23
N GLU A 6 6.42 -11.43 -23.43
CA GLU A 6 7.62 -10.65 -23.74
C GLU A 6 7.59 -9.29 -23.03
N GLN A 7 6.45 -8.60 -23.01
CA GLN A 7 6.28 -7.34 -22.29
C GLN A 7 6.43 -7.53 -20.77
N GLN A 8 5.94 -8.65 -20.23
CA GLN A 8 6.09 -8.99 -18.81
C GLN A 8 7.55 -9.28 -18.46
N LEU A 9 8.26 -10.04 -19.29
CA LEU A 9 9.68 -10.29 -19.10
C LEU A 9 10.52 -9.01 -19.22
N ALA A 10 10.18 -8.15 -20.18
CA ALA A 10 10.81 -6.85 -20.35
C ALA A 10 10.61 -5.96 -19.11
N PHE A 11 9.41 -5.99 -18.52
CA PHE A 11 9.13 -5.27 -17.28
C PHE A 11 9.98 -5.77 -16.10
N ILE A 12 10.06 -7.09 -15.87
CA ILE A 12 10.90 -7.66 -14.80
C ILE A 12 12.38 -7.30 -15.02
N THR A 13 12.87 -7.45 -16.26
CA THR A 13 14.24 -7.07 -16.63
C THR A 13 14.48 -5.58 -16.37
N TYR A 14 13.51 -4.72 -16.72
CA TYR A 14 13.61 -3.29 -16.49
C TYR A 14 13.63 -2.94 -14.99
N LEU A 15 12.82 -3.61 -14.16
CA LEU A 15 12.87 -3.44 -12.70
C LEU A 15 14.25 -3.77 -12.13
N GLN A 16 14.86 -4.88 -12.55
CA GLN A 16 16.22 -5.23 -12.13
C GLN A 16 17.21 -4.14 -12.51
N ARG A 17 17.14 -3.64 -13.75
CA ARG A 17 18.00 -2.56 -14.24
C ARG A 17 17.82 -1.26 -13.47
N ILE A 18 16.60 -0.92 -13.02
CA ILE A 18 16.38 0.25 -12.15
C ILE A 18 17.31 0.18 -10.94
N PHE A 19 17.34 -0.94 -10.22
CA PHE A 19 18.11 -1.06 -8.98
C PHE A 19 19.61 -1.30 -9.17
N THR A 20 20.05 -1.77 -10.33
CA THR A 20 21.48 -2.03 -10.61
C THR A 20 22.17 -0.88 -11.34
N GLU A 21 21.50 -0.23 -12.29
CA GLU A 21 22.05 0.84 -13.14
C GLU A 21 21.57 2.23 -12.74
N GLY A 22 20.57 2.32 -11.86
CA GLY A 22 20.05 3.58 -11.35
C GLY A 22 20.93 4.17 -10.25
N ASP A 23 21.15 5.48 -10.30
CA ASP A 23 21.89 6.19 -9.25
C ASP A 23 20.97 6.51 -8.05
N PHE A 24 21.13 5.80 -6.93
CA PHE A 24 20.37 6.00 -5.70
C PHE A 24 21.17 6.75 -4.64
N VAL A 25 20.89 8.05 -4.50
CA VAL A 25 21.45 8.90 -3.44
C VAL A 25 20.45 9.20 -2.31
N ALA A 26 19.19 8.77 -2.49
CA ALA A 26 18.08 8.98 -1.58
C ALA A 26 17.00 7.93 -1.81
N THR A 27 16.14 7.73 -0.81
CA THR A 27 15.07 6.73 -0.81
C THR A 27 13.86 7.10 -1.68
N TYR A 28 13.83 8.32 -2.24
CA TYR A 28 12.68 8.82 -3.00
C TYR A 28 12.38 8.04 -4.26
N LYS A 29 13.38 7.43 -4.92
CA LYS A 29 13.13 6.55 -6.09
C LYS A 29 12.40 5.27 -5.68
N CYS A 30 12.78 4.66 -4.55
CA CYS A 30 12.08 3.52 -3.98
C CYS A 30 10.63 3.87 -3.62
N ALA A 31 10.44 5.03 -2.98
CA ALA A 31 9.11 5.52 -2.64
C ALA A 31 8.24 5.78 -3.87
N LEU A 32 8.83 6.28 -4.96
CA LEU A 32 8.10 6.49 -6.21
C LEU A 32 7.66 5.19 -6.86
N LEU A 33 8.57 4.22 -6.99
CA LEU A 33 8.24 2.94 -7.58
C LEU A 33 7.16 2.20 -6.76
N HIS A 34 7.31 2.18 -5.43
CA HIS A 34 6.32 1.65 -4.50
C HIS A 34 4.99 2.40 -4.62
N GLY A 35 5.00 3.73 -4.62
CA GLY A 35 3.79 4.54 -4.72
C GLY A 35 3.03 4.34 -6.03
N ILE A 36 3.75 4.22 -7.15
CA ILE A 36 3.14 3.89 -8.44
C ILE A 36 2.46 2.52 -8.39
N ALA A 37 3.11 1.51 -7.81
CA ALA A 37 2.53 0.17 -7.66
C ALA A 37 1.27 0.18 -6.77
N ASP A 38 1.30 0.89 -5.64
CA ASP A 38 0.16 1.03 -4.72
C ASP A 38 -1.05 1.73 -5.34
N ILE A 39 -0.81 2.73 -6.20
CA ILE A 39 -1.86 3.41 -6.94
C ILE A 39 -2.40 2.51 -8.04
N ALA A 40 -1.51 1.83 -8.77
CA ALA A 40 -1.86 0.92 -9.84
C ALA A 40 -2.84 -0.16 -9.38
N ILE A 41 -2.60 -0.82 -8.23
CA ILE A 41 -3.50 -1.83 -7.66
C ILE A 41 -4.91 -1.30 -7.37
N GLY A 42 -5.04 -0.02 -7.03
CA GLY A 42 -6.35 0.61 -6.83
C GLY A 42 -7.12 0.88 -8.13
N ARG A 43 -6.51 0.73 -9.30
CA ARG A 43 -7.17 0.89 -10.60
C ARG A 43 -7.82 -0.42 -11.03
N ASN A 44 -8.99 -0.35 -11.67
CA ASN A 44 -9.71 -1.53 -12.15
C ASN A 44 -8.89 -2.29 -13.22
N ALA A 45 -8.69 -3.58 -12.99
CA ALA A 45 -7.89 -4.46 -13.86
C ALA A 45 -8.45 -4.61 -15.28
N ASP A 46 -9.76 -4.47 -15.44
CA ASP A 46 -10.45 -4.62 -16.73
C ASP A 46 -10.28 -3.36 -17.60
N SER A 47 -9.84 -2.26 -17.00
CA SER A 47 -9.66 -0.96 -17.66
C SER A 47 -8.20 -0.68 -18.10
N HIS A 48 -7.30 -1.68 -18.06
CA HIS A 48 -5.87 -1.50 -18.31
C HIS A 48 -5.46 -0.81 -19.62
N GLU A 49 -6.28 -0.92 -20.66
CA GLU A 49 -6.03 -0.26 -21.94
C GLU A 49 -6.43 1.22 -21.95
N LEU A 50 -7.34 1.60 -21.08
CA LEU A 50 -7.88 2.95 -21.04
C LEU A 50 -6.81 3.90 -20.53
N ALA A 51 -6.53 4.95 -21.31
CA ALA A 51 -5.59 5.99 -20.92
C ALA A 51 -5.94 6.58 -19.54
N ALA A 52 -7.22 6.78 -19.24
CA ALA A 52 -7.69 7.25 -17.94
C ALA A 52 -7.23 6.35 -16.77
N ALA A 53 -7.29 5.03 -16.93
CA ALA A 53 -6.85 4.09 -15.90
C ALA A 53 -5.33 4.10 -15.70
N ARG A 54 -4.57 4.39 -16.77
CA ARG A 54 -3.10 4.49 -16.77
C ARG A 54 -2.58 5.88 -16.34
N THR A 55 -3.44 6.88 -16.25
CA THR A 55 -3.07 8.22 -15.82
C THR A 55 -3.01 8.30 -14.30
N ILE A 56 -1.85 8.69 -13.77
CA ILE A 56 -1.63 8.96 -12.34
C ILE A 56 -1.27 10.43 -12.19
N THR A 57 -2.08 11.18 -11.46
CA THR A 57 -1.83 12.59 -11.19
C THR A 57 -0.66 12.79 -10.23
N LEU A 58 -0.01 13.94 -10.30
CA LEU A 58 1.05 14.30 -9.35
C LEU A 58 0.52 14.51 -7.93
N ASP A 59 -0.76 14.86 -7.77
CA ASP A 59 -1.42 14.91 -6.46
C ASP A 59 -1.59 13.52 -5.85
N GLU A 60 -1.99 12.52 -6.64
CA GLU A 60 -2.06 11.13 -6.18
C GLU A 60 -0.68 10.62 -5.74
N LEU A 61 0.35 10.86 -6.55
CA LEU A 61 1.73 10.48 -6.20
C LEU A 61 2.20 11.21 -4.94
N ALA A 62 1.92 12.51 -4.82
CA ALA A 62 2.32 13.29 -3.65
C ALA A 62 1.61 12.82 -2.38
N ALA A 63 0.30 12.54 -2.44
CA ALA A 63 -0.45 12.00 -1.32
C ALA A 63 0.08 10.62 -0.91
N LYS A 64 0.36 9.74 -1.89
CA LYS A 64 0.96 8.43 -1.65
C LYS A 64 2.36 8.53 -1.05
N PHE A 65 3.17 9.50 -1.47
CA PHE A 65 4.45 9.79 -0.83
C PHE A 65 4.29 10.14 0.64
N VAL A 66 3.36 11.05 0.97
CA VAL A 66 3.09 11.42 2.36
C VAL A 66 2.67 10.20 3.17
N GLU A 67 1.83 9.32 2.61
CA GLU A 67 1.44 8.05 3.25
C GLU A 67 2.65 7.16 3.55
N LEU A 68 3.51 6.91 2.56
CA LEU A 68 4.68 6.05 2.70
C LEU A 68 5.69 6.60 3.71
N TYR A 69 5.86 7.93 3.78
CA TYR A 69 6.81 8.57 4.70
C TYR A 69 6.20 8.92 6.07
N TRP A 70 4.89 8.75 6.27
CA TRP A 70 4.23 9.13 7.52
C TRP A 70 4.83 8.42 8.73
N GLN A 71 5.08 7.12 8.62
CA GLN A 71 5.70 6.34 9.69
C GLN A 71 7.18 6.74 9.90
N HIS A 72 7.88 7.07 8.82
CA HIS A 72 9.29 7.48 8.84
C HIS A 72 9.53 8.86 9.48
N SER A 73 8.46 9.61 9.79
CA SER A 73 8.51 10.88 10.52
C SER A 73 8.51 10.71 12.05
N LEU A 74 8.54 9.49 12.55
CA LEU A 74 8.74 9.22 13.98
C LEU A 74 10.24 9.15 14.31
N PRO A 75 10.66 9.60 15.50
CA PRO A 75 12.02 9.35 15.98
C PRO A 75 12.29 7.85 16.15
N TYR A 76 13.52 7.43 15.83
CA TYR A 76 13.98 6.06 15.95
C TYR A 76 15.33 6.02 16.65
N SER A 77 15.52 5.02 17.51
CA SER A 77 16.82 4.55 17.98
C SER A 77 16.69 3.08 18.36
N ALA A 78 17.67 2.27 17.96
CA ALA A 78 17.87 0.91 18.43
C ALA A 78 19.17 0.77 19.23
N THR A 79 19.72 1.90 19.70
CA THR A 79 20.93 1.99 20.51
C THR A 79 20.65 2.81 21.79
N GLU A 80 21.68 3.07 22.59
CA GLU A 80 21.57 3.97 23.75
C GLU A 80 21.48 5.46 23.33
N GLU A 81 21.66 5.78 22.05
CA GLU A 81 21.50 7.13 21.55
C GLU A 81 20.04 7.61 21.61
N SER A 82 19.86 8.91 21.85
CA SER A 82 18.55 9.55 21.82
C SER A 82 17.89 9.38 20.45
N ALA A 83 16.63 8.94 20.45
CA ALA A 83 15.87 8.75 19.23
C ALA A 83 15.79 10.04 18.40
N ALA A 84 16.07 9.91 17.10
CA ALA A 84 16.03 11.01 16.15
C ALA A 84 15.42 10.56 14.82
N LEU A 85 15.09 11.52 13.96
CA LEU A 85 14.57 11.22 12.63
C LEU A 85 15.66 10.60 11.75
N LEU A 86 15.37 9.43 11.17
CA LEU A 86 16.26 8.78 10.21
C LEU A 86 16.37 9.62 8.93
N LYS A 87 17.62 9.86 8.50
CA LYS A 87 17.91 10.51 7.22
C LYS A 87 17.50 9.60 6.07
N GLN A 88 16.90 10.20 5.04
CA GLN A 88 16.42 9.53 3.82
C GLN A 88 17.30 9.82 2.59
N SER A 89 18.37 10.59 2.79
CA SER A 89 19.36 10.94 1.77
C SER A 89 20.72 11.14 2.43
N SER A 90 21.78 10.98 1.64
CA SER A 90 23.16 11.27 2.08
C SER A 90 23.44 12.78 2.23
N GLY A 91 22.57 13.63 1.68
CA GLY A 91 22.68 15.09 1.70
C GLY A 91 21.86 15.74 2.83
N ARG A 92 21.26 16.90 2.53
CA ARG A 92 20.37 17.60 3.49
C ARG A 92 19.14 16.75 3.79
N GLN A 93 18.73 16.76 5.06
CA GLN A 93 17.55 16.05 5.52
C GLN A 93 16.30 16.47 4.73
N ALA A 94 15.44 15.49 4.48
CA ALA A 94 14.18 15.65 3.78
C ALA A 94 13.30 16.70 4.48
N ILE A 95 13.16 17.89 3.87
CA ILE A 95 12.25 18.96 4.36
C ILE A 95 10.84 18.40 4.65
N MET A 96 10.40 17.44 3.84
CA MET A 96 9.14 16.72 4.02
C MET A 96 9.06 16.01 5.37
N LEU A 97 10.09 15.25 5.79
CA LEU A 97 10.03 14.51 7.05
C LEU A 97 10.01 15.41 8.28
N THR A 98 10.80 16.49 8.26
CA THR A 98 10.79 17.48 9.34
C THR A 98 9.40 18.12 9.47
N GLU A 99 8.76 18.44 8.35
CA GLU A 99 7.40 18.98 8.35
C GLU A 99 6.36 17.97 8.88
N LEU A 100 6.46 16.69 8.49
CA LEU A 100 5.58 15.64 9.00
C LEU A 100 5.77 15.42 10.52
N SER A 101 7.01 15.44 11.01
CA SER A 101 7.32 15.34 12.44
C SER A 101 6.70 16.50 13.22
N ARG A 102 6.86 17.74 12.74
CA ARG A 102 6.25 18.94 13.34
C ARG A 102 4.72 18.80 13.43
N LEU A 103 4.07 18.35 12.36
CA LEU A 103 2.62 18.16 12.34
C LEU A 103 2.16 17.11 13.35
N ARG A 104 2.95 16.05 13.58
CA ARG A 104 2.67 15.06 14.63
C ARG A 104 2.79 15.64 16.03
N GLU A 105 3.81 16.45 16.27
CA GLU A 105 4.00 17.16 17.55
C GLU A 105 2.84 18.13 17.83
N GLU A 106 2.23 18.69 16.78
CA GLU A 106 1.02 19.52 16.83
C GLU A 106 -0.28 18.71 17.02
N GLY A 107 -0.18 17.39 17.15
CA GLY A 107 -1.31 16.51 17.48
C GLY A 107 -1.95 15.81 16.27
N VAL A 108 -1.39 15.94 15.06
CA VAL A 108 -1.87 15.19 13.89
C VAL A 108 -1.45 13.72 14.01
N SER A 109 -2.39 12.84 14.36
CA SER A 109 -2.10 11.45 14.72
C SER A 109 -2.01 10.49 13.52
N SER A 110 -2.67 10.81 12.40
CA SER A 110 -2.73 9.95 11.21
C SER A 110 -2.70 10.75 9.90
N VAL A 111 -2.42 10.07 8.78
CA VAL A 111 -2.52 10.69 7.45
C VAL A 111 -3.97 11.11 7.14
N THR A 112 -4.95 10.37 7.63
CA THR A 112 -6.37 10.74 7.51
C THR A 112 -6.66 12.07 8.20
N ALA A 113 -6.20 12.23 9.44
CA ALA A 113 -6.31 13.52 10.15
C ALA A 113 -5.57 14.63 9.40
N LEU A 114 -4.39 14.31 8.84
CA LEU A 114 -3.60 15.25 8.04
C LEU A 114 -4.34 15.71 6.78
N ARG A 115 -5.08 14.84 6.09
CA ARG A 115 -5.87 15.19 4.89
C ARG A 115 -6.94 16.26 5.17
N GLY A 116 -7.52 16.26 6.36
CA GLY A 116 -8.47 17.28 6.83
C GLY A 116 -7.80 18.54 7.40
N HIS A 117 -6.48 18.52 7.61
CA HIS A 117 -5.74 19.61 8.21
C HIS A 117 -5.40 20.72 7.20
N SER A 118 -5.31 21.96 7.67
CA SER A 118 -5.01 23.13 6.83
C SER A 118 -3.64 23.03 6.12
N ALA A 119 -2.70 22.28 6.70
CA ALA A 119 -1.37 22.04 6.13
C ALA A 119 -1.35 21.06 4.96
N TRP A 120 -2.44 20.32 4.68
CA TRP A 120 -2.48 19.31 3.62
C TRP A 120 -2.12 19.87 2.25
N ARG A 121 -2.86 20.90 1.79
CA ARG A 121 -2.67 21.47 0.44
C ARG A 121 -1.25 22.06 0.25
N PRO A 122 -0.71 22.87 1.19
CA PRO A 122 0.67 23.33 1.09
C PRO A 122 1.71 22.21 1.07
N LEU A 123 1.51 21.15 1.87
CA LEU A 123 2.40 19.99 1.91
C LEU A 123 2.40 19.25 0.57
N ILE A 124 1.23 18.94 0.01
CA ILE A 124 1.09 18.27 -1.29
C ILE A 124 1.78 19.08 -2.40
N ALA A 125 1.56 20.39 -2.46
CA ALA A 125 2.23 21.25 -3.43
C ALA A 125 3.76 21.26 -3.29
N ARG A 126 4.29 21.09 -2.08
CA ARG A 126 5.73 20.93 -1.84
C ARG A 126 6.24 19.57 -2.26
N VAL A 127 5.51 18.49 -1.94
CA VAL A 127 5.89 17.12 -2.32
C VAL A 127 5.86 16.95 -3.83
N ARG A 128 4.90 17.55 -4.55
CA ARG A 128 4.89 17.59 -6.03
C ARG A 128 6.18 18.15 -6.61
N ARG A 129 6.70 19.24 -6.04
CA ARG A 129 7.98 19.82 -6.48
C ARG A 129 9.14 18.87 -6.23
N ILE A 130 9.19 18.24 -5.06
CA ILE A 130 10.19 17.20 -4.73
C ILE A 130 10.14 16.06 -5.76
N LEU A 131 8.95 15.59 -6.13
CA LEU A 131 8.76 14.55 -7.14
C LEU A 131 9.36 14.98 -8.48
N ILE A 132 8.95 16.14 -9.01
CA ILE A 132 9.37 16.66 -10.31
C ILE A 132 10.89 16.91 -10.38
N GLU A 133 11.47 17.53 -9.35
CA GLU A 133 12.90 17.87 -9.31
C GLU A 133 13.78 16.62 -9.04
N GLY A 134 13.19 15.61 -8.40
CA GLY A 134 13.87 14.42 -7.93
C GLY A 134 13.45 13.15 -8.69
N PRO A 135 12.75 12.22 -8.02
CA PRO A 135 12.62 10.85 -8.47
C PRO A 135 11.80 10.68 -9.75
N LEU A 136 10.86 11.59 -10.07
CA LEU A 136 9.87 11.38 -11.14
C LEU A 136 10.53 11.10 -12.49
N TRP A 137 11.56 11.86 -12.84
CA TRP A 137 12.29 11.65 -14.09
C TRP A 137 13.55 10.80 -13.86
N ARG A 138 14.21 10.98 -12.71
CA ARG A 138 15.47 10.30 -12.40
C ARG A 138 15.32 8.80 -12.17
N LEU A 139 14.13 8.29 -11.85
CA LEU A 139 13.86 6.86 -11.69
C LEU A 139 14.20 6.07 -12.95
N GLN A 140 13.97 6.66 -14.12
CA GLN A 140 14.11 6.00 -15.42
C GLN A 140 15.40 6.38 -16.18
N ILE A 141 16.35 7.03 -15.49
CA ILE A 141 17.69 7.31 -16.00
C ILE A 141 18.60 6.17 -15.55
N LEU A 142 19.00 5.30 -16.48
CA LEU A 142 19.79 4.10 -16.23
C LEU A 142 21.12 4.21 -16.99
N GLY A 143 22.25 4.10 -16.29
CA GLY A 143 23.57 4.28 -16.93
C GLY A 143 23.74 5.64 -17.61
N GLY A 144 23.06 6.68 -17.13
CA GLY A 144 23.05 8.03 -17.72
C GLY A 144 22.13 8.22 -18.93
N GLN A 145 21.37 7.20 -19.35
CA GLN A 145 20.45 7.26 -20.48
C GLN A 145 18.98 7.30 -20.01
N GLU A 146 18.15 8.12 -20.65
CA GLU A 146 16.70 8.13 -20.42
C GLU A 146 16.04 6.93 -21.11
N VAL A 147 15.56 5.95 -20.34
CA VAL A 147 14.96 4.71 -20.89
C VAL A 147 13.43 4.78 -20.96
N CYS A 148 12.78 5.51 -20.05
CA CYS A 148 11.33 5.82 -20.09
C CYS A 148 10.38 4.62 -20.28
N HIS A 149 10.70 3.45 -19.72
CA HIS A 149 9.92 2.22 -19.92
C HIS A 149 8.57 2.21 -19.18
N LEU A 150 8.49 2.77 -17.98
CA LEU A 150 7.24 2.82 -17.18
C LEU A 150 6.27 3.88 -17.72
N TYR A 151 6.80 5.06 -18.03
CA TYR A 151 6.04 6.20 -18.55
C TYR A 151 6.98 7.19 -19.28
N PRO A 152 6.47 7.96 -20.25
CA PRO A 152 7.28 8.95 -20.95
C PRO A 152 7.58 10.18 -20.09
N HIS A 153 8.71 10.85 -20.37
CA HIS A 153 9.11 12.10 -19.71
C HIS A 153 8.42 13.32 -20.32
N HIS A 154 7.09 13.40 -20.19
CA HIS A 154 6.34 14.60 -20.57
C HIS A 154 6.44 15.63 -19.43
N LYS A 155 7.36 16.59 -19.57
CA LYS A 155 7.56 17.66 -18.58
C LYS A 155 6.51 18.76 -18.76
N GLY A 156 6.05 19.34 -17.65
CA GLY A 156 5.09 20.45 -17.65
C GLY A 156 3.62 20.05 -17.55
N VAL A 157 3.31 18.75 -17.55
CA VAL A 157 1.97 18.24 -17.21
C VAL A 157 1.87 17.87 -15.73
N ASP A 158 0.65 17.78 -15.22
CA ASP A 158 0.32 17.49 -13.82
C ASP A 158 0.05 16.01 -13.54
N HIS A 159 0.47 15.13 -14.45
CA HIS A 159 0.29 13.69 -14.35
C HIS A 159 1.37 12.93 -15.13
N ILE A 160 1.49 11.64 -14.85
CA ILE A 160 2.16 10.67 -15.72
C ILE A 160 1.11 9.76 -16.33
N CYS A 161 1.38 9.22 -17.52
CA CYS A 161 0.57 8.16 -18.11
C CYS A 161 1.45 6.93 -18.29
N LEU A 162 1.08 5.83 -17.63
CA LEU A 162 1.81 4.57 -17.76
C LEU A 162 1.76 4.08 -19.22
N ASN A 163 2.90 3.57 -19.70
CA ASN A 163 2.96 2.96 -21.02
C ASN A 163 2.03 1.74 -21.09
N PRO A 164 1.55 1.36 -22.29
CA PRO A 164 0.73 0.16 -22.48
C PRO A 164 1.38 -1.08 -21.86
N GLY A 165 0.56 -1.91 -21.20
CA GLY A 165 1.01 -3.13 -20.51
C GLY A 165 1.60 -2.92 -19.11
N ILE A 166 2.10 -1.72 -18.76
CA ILE A 166 2.73 -1.47 -17.46
C ILE A 166 1.76 -1.60 -16.30
N LEU A 167 0.53 -1.10 -16.44
CA LEU A 167 -0.49 -1.23 -15.39
C LEU A 167 -0.80 -2.71 -15.08
N TYR A 168 -0.93 -3.54 -16.12
CA TYR A 168 -1.09 -4.99 -15.96
C TYR A 168 0.13 -5.63 -15.27
N CYS A 169 1.35 -5.25 -15.67
CA CYS A 169 2.57 -5.77 -15.05
C CYS A 169 2.68 -5.36 -13.57
N LEU A 170 2.31 -4.13 -13.21
CA LEU A 170 2.26 -3.67 -11.83
C LEU A 170 1.25 -4.47 -11.00
N HIS A 171 0.08 -4.79 -11.56
CA HIS A 171 -0.85 -5.71 -10.91
C HIS A 171 -0.24 -7.10 -10.72
N ARG A 172 0.31 -7.67 -11.78
CA ARG A 172 0.80 -9.04 -11.75
C ARG A 172 2.01 -9.24 -10.84
N PHE A 173 2.89 -8.25 -10.79
CA PHE A 173 4.18 -8.31 -10.09
C PHE A 173 4.27 -7.33 -8.92
N TYR A 174 3.14 -6.93 -8.35
CA TYR A 174 3.08 -5.99 -7.23
C TYR A 174 3.99 -6.39 -6.07
N ASP A 175 3.86 -7.63 -5.59
CA ASP A 175 4.65 -8.15 -4.46
C ASP A 175 6.16 -8.04 -4.75
N LEU A 176 6.58 -8.34 -5.99
CA LEU A 176 7.96 -8.20 -6.43
C LEU A 176 8.42 -6.73 -6.42
N VAL A 177 7.62 -5.83 -7.01
CA VAL A 177 7.94 -4.39 -7.10
C VAL A 177 8.07 -3.78 -5.70
N VAL A 178 7.13 -4.07 -4.81
CA VAL A 178 7.11 -3.54 -3.44
C VAL A 178 8.23 -4.15 -2.61
N SER A 179 8.47 -5.47 -2.71
CA SER A 179 9.58 -6.13 -2.00
C SER A 179 10.94 -5.54 -2.39
N LEU A 180 11.23 -5.41 -3.68
CA LEU A 180 12.48 -4.82 -4.16
C LEU A 180 12.61 -3.37 -3.73
N SER A 181 11.52 -2.59 -3.82
CA SER A 181 11.51 -1.19 -3.40
C SER A 181 11.82 -1.04 -1.91
N ARG A 182 11.19 -1.84 -1.04
CA ARG A 182 11.39 -1.80 0.41
C ARG A 182 12.78 -2.29 0.82
N GLN A 183 13.25 -3.39 0.21
CA GLN A 183 14.58 -3.93 0.48
C GLN A 183 15.67 -2.91 0.12
N HIS A 184 15.60 -2.31 -1.07
CA HIS A 184 16.58 -1.31 -1.48
C HIS A 184 16.46 -0.03 -0.63
N TRP A 185 15.25 0.37 -0.26
CA TRP A 185 15.03 1.49 0.66
C TRP A 185 15.70 1.23 2.02
N LEU A 186 15.48 0.05 2.61
CA LEU A 186 16.10 -0.35 3.87
C LEU A 186 17.63 -0.31 3.77
N GLN A 187 18.19 -0.85 2.69
CA GLN A 187 19.63 -0.82 2.45
C GLN A 187 20.17 0.62 2.41
N LEU A 188 19.50 1.52 1.68
CA LEU A 188 19.88 2.94 1.63
C LEU A 188 19.86 3.61 3.01
N ILE A 189 18.87 3.27 3.86
CA ILE A 189 18.80 3.82 5.23
C ILE A 189 19.99 3.37 6.07
N CYS A 190 20.39 2.09 5.95
CA CYS A 190 21.55 1.54 6.63
C CYS A 190 22.87 2.16 6.13
N ASP A 191 22.98 2.45 4.83
CA ASP A 191 24.20 2.95 4.21
C ASP A 191 24.43 4.45 4.47
N ILE A 192 23.40 5.20 4.86
CA ILE A 192 23.55 6.61 5.23
C ILE A 192 24.33 6.72 6.54
N LYS A 193 25.58 7.20 6.46
CA LYS A 193 26.48 7.41 7.61
C LYS A 193 25.82 8.13 8.79
N GLY A 194 24.94 9.10 8.52
CA GLY A 194 24.25 9.85 9.55
C GLY A 194 23.19 9.07 10.35
N ASN A 195 22.86 7.84 9.95
CA ASN A 195 21.94 6.97 10.67
C ASN A 195 22.66 5.90 11.50
N GLN A 196 23.97 5.69 11.30
CA GLN A 196 24.70 4.54 11.87
C GLN A 196 24.70 4.51 13.40
N GLY A 197 24.67 5.67 14.09
CA GLY A 197 24.56 5.73 15.54
C GLY A 197 23.18 5.30 16.08
N LEU A 198 22.13 5.43 15.26
CA LEU A 198 20.75 5.10 15.62
C LEU A 198 20.37 3.65 15.27
N ILE A 199 21.04 3.07 14.27
CA ILE A 199 20.77 1.72 13.77
C ILE A 199 21.65 0.73 14.54
N GLY A 200 21.05 0.06 15.54
CA GLY A 200 21.66 -1.08 16.22
C GLY A 200 21.73 -2.34 15.33
N PRO A 201 21.94 -3.55 15.90
CA PRO A 201 21.75 -4.80 15.18
C PRO A 201 20.37 -4.77 14.52
N SER A 202 20.28 -5.02 13.22
CA SER A 202 19.17 -4.62 12.30
C SER A 202 17.75 -5.11 12.65
N VAL A 203 17.55 -5.74 13.80
CA VAL A 203 16.27 -6.24 14.31
C VAL A 203 15.32 -5.07 14.57
N GLY A 204 14.20 -5.03 13.83
CA GLY A 204 13.09 -4.09 14.07
C GLY A 204 13.09 -2.82 13.21
N LEU A 205 14.13 -2.54 12.43
CA LEU A 205 14.15 -1.36 11.54
C LEU A 205 13.12 -1.50 10.41
N GLU A 206 13.01 -2.67 9.80
CA GLU A 206 12.01 -2.92 8.74
C GLU A 206 10.59 -2.75 9.27
N ASP A 207 10.29 -3.34 10.44
CA ASP A 207 9.00 -3.19 11.12
C ASP A 207 8.72 -1.75 11.52
N PHE A 208 9.75 -0.99 11.92
CA PHE A 208 9.59 0.42 12.23
C PHE A 208 9.23 1.24 10.99
N LEU A 209 9.91 1.03 9.86
CA LEU A 209 9.74 1.80 8.63
C LEU A 209 8.42 1.44 7.93
N PHE A 210 8.15 0.15 7.75
CA PHE A 210 7.07 -0.35 6.89
C PHE A 210 5.94 -1.05 7.65
N GLY A 211 6.09 -1.25 8.96
CA GLY A 211 5.03 -1.78 9.83
C GLY A 211 4.08 -0.68 10.30
N SER A 212 2.86 -1.07 10.67
CA SER A 212 1.85 -0.16 11.20
C SER A 212 1.82 -0.16 12.73
N ARG A 213 1.92 1.03 13.34
CA ARG A 213 1.32 1.23 14.66
C ARG A 213 -0.18 1.39 14.46
N ARG A 214 -0.96 0.38 14.89
CA ARG A 214 -2.42 0.27 14.81
C ARG A 214 -3.16 1.32 15.68
N GLN A 215 -2.92 2.60 15.46
CA GLN A 215 -3.57 3.67 16.20
C GLN A 215 -5.03 3.81 15.74
N GLY A 216 -5.99 3.82 16.67
CA GLY A 216 -7.41 4.06 16.36
C GLY A 216 -8.30 2.83 16.20
N LEU A 217 -7.76 1.60 16.21
CA LEU A 217 -8.56 0.37 16.04
C LEU A 217 -9.63 0.16 17.12
N GLY A 218 -9.48 0.76 18.30
CA GLY A 218 -10.48 0.65 19.37
C GLY A 218 -11.86 1.20 18.98
N ARG A 219 -11.90 2.33 18.26
CA ARG A 219 -13.17 2.90 17.77
C ARG A 219 -13.68 2.17 16.53
N VAL A 220 -12.77 1.79 15.62
CA VAL A 220 -13.10 0.93 14.46
C VAL A 220 -13.81 -0.36 14.92
N GLY A 221 -13.26 -1.03 15.94
CA GLY A 221 -13.84 -2.26 16.48
C GLY A 221 -15.23 -2.09 17.11
N LYS A 222 -15.56 -0.91 17.65
CA LYS A 222 -16.92 -0.62 18.15
C LYS A 222 -17.93 -0.52 17.02
N VAL A 223 -17.61 0.25 15.98
CA VAL A 223 -18.45 0.39 14.78
C VAL A 223 -18.71 -0.98 14.13
N LEU A 224 -17.65 -1.77 13.94
CA LEU A 224 -17.77 -3.11 13.35
C LEU A 224 -18.55 -4.08 14.25
N ARG A 225 -18.45 -3.95 15.58
CA ARG A 225 -19.22 -4.77 16.52
C ARG A 225 -20.71 -4.53 16.38
N GLU A 226 -21.12 -3.27 16.31
CA GLU A 226 -22.53 -2.89 16.17
C GLU A 226 -23.07 -3.39 14.84
N LEU A 227 -22.34 -3.14 13.75
CA LEU A 227 -22.68 -3.58 12.40
C LEU A 227 -22.82 -5.11 12.28
N GLN A 228 -21.91 -5.87 12.89
CA GLN A 228 -21.90 -7.33 12.84
C GLN A 228 -22.77 -8.00 13.93
N GLY A 229 -23.54 -7.22 14.70
CA GLY A 229 -24.39 -7.75 15.78
C GLY A 229 -23.60 -8.49 16.87
N GLY A 230 -22.34 -8.11 17.11
CA GLY A 230 -21.47 -8.77 18.09
C GLY A 230 -21.01 -10.17 17.69
N THR A 231 -21.16 -10.56 16.43
CA THR A 231 -20.69 -11.86 15.91
C THR A 231 -19.36 -11.73 15.19
N CYS A 232 -18.57 -12.81 15.23
CA CYS A 232 -17.34 -12.94 14.46
C CYS A 232 -17.67 -13.03 12.97
N PHE A 233 -17.02 -12.20 12.18
CA PHE A 233 -17.21 -12.15 10.73
C PHE A 233 -17.03 -13.53 10.08
N TYR A 234 -15.96 -14.25 10.44
CA TYR A 234 -15.61 -15.53 9.81
C TYR A 234 -16.47 -16.70 10.29
N CYS A 235 -16.54 -16.94 11.60
CA CYS A 235 -17.20 -18.16 12.12
C CYS A 235 -18.68 -17.94 12.49
N ARG A 236 -19.18 -16.71 12.40
CA ARG A 236 -20.55 -16.29 12.74
C ARG A 236 -21.00 -16.57 14.18
N LYS A 237 -20.08 -16.96 15.08
CA LYS A 237 -20.35 -17.14 16.51
C LYS A 237 -20.20 -15.82 17.27
N ALA A 238 -20.90 -15.69 18.39
CA ALA A 238 -20.86 -14.51 19.25
C ALA A 238 -19.44 -14.22 19.80
N ILE A 239 -19.07 -12.94 19.90
CA ILE A 239 -17.81 -12.47 20.50
C ILE A 239 -18.08 -12.02 21.94
N LEU A 240 -17.67 -12.85 22.91
CA LEU A 240 -17.86 -12.60 24.34
C LEU A 240 -16.94 -11.51 24.92
N GLY A 241 -15.80 -11.23 24.28
CA GLY A 241 -14.84 -10.17 24.67
C GLY A 241 -14.86 -8.97 23.71
N ALA A 242 -13.78 -8.20 23.62
CA ALA A 242 -13.68 -7.03 22.72
C ALA A 242 -13.62 -7.40 21.22
N GLY A 243 -13.19 -8.61 20.87
CA GLY A 243 -12.90 -8.99 19.47
C GLY A 243 -11.64 -8.31 18.95
N GLU A 244 -11.17 -8.73 17.78
CA GLU A 244 -10.03 -8.12 17.09
C GLU A 244 -10.48 -7.57 15.75
N VAL A 245 -10.01 -6.37 15.41
CA VAL A 245 -10.14 -5.84 14.05
C VAL A 245 -9.10 -6.57 13.18
N ASP A 246 -9.58 -7.25 12.15
CA ASP A 246 -8.77 -7.91 11.13
C ASP A 246 -8.89 -7.17 9.79
N HIS A 247 -7.84 -7.20 9.00
CA HIS A 247 -7.86 -6.80 7.59
C HIS A 247 -8.34 -7.99 6.76
N PHE A 248 -9.46 -7.84 6.06
CA PHE A 248 -10.03 -8.90 5.23
C PHE A 248 -9.01 -9.38 4.19
N ILE A 249 -8.44 -8.46 3.39
CA ILE A 249 -7.18 -8.68 2.67
C ILE A 249 -6.01 -8.47 3.64
N PRO A 250 -5.15 -9.48 3.86
CA PRO A 250 -4.07 -9.39 4.83
C PRO A 250 -3.12 -8.21 4.55
N TRP A 251 -2.68 -7.56 5.63
CA TRP A 251 -1.71 -6.45 5.59
C TRP A 251 -0.46 -6.78 4.76
N ARG A 252 0.03 -8.03 4.86
CA ARG A 252 1.19 -8.48 4.11
C ARG A 252 1.02 -8.41 2.59
N ARG A 253 -0.21 -8.55 2.10
CA ARG A 253 -0.56 -8.43 0.68
C ARG A 253 -0.83 -6.98 0.29
N TYR A 254 -1.45 -6.21 1.17
CA TYR A 254 -1.71 -4.80 0.93
C TYR A 254 -1.66 -3.98 2.23
N PRO A 255 -0.54 -3.28 2.50
CA PRO A 255 -0.28 -2.64 3.78
C PRO A 255 -0.88 -1.23 3.86
N LEU A 256 -2.20 -1.14 3.64
CA LEU A 256 -2.96 0.10 3.77
C LEU A 256 -4.18 -0.11 4.67
N ASP A 257 -4.36 0.79 5.63
CA ASP A 257 -5.55 0.84 6.47
C ASP A 257 -6.71 1.49 5.72
N LEU A 258 -7.49 0.66 5.03
CA LEU A 258 -8.78 1.05 4.44
C LEU A 258 -9.92 0.56 5.31
N GLY A 259 -10.80 1.47 5.74
CA GLY A 259 -11.94 1.22 6.60
C GLY A 259 -12.83 0.09 6.09
N HIS A 260 -13.11 0.08 4.79
CA HIS A 260 -13.92 -0.94 4.12
C HIS A 260 -13.26 -2.33 4.10
N ASN A 261 -11.94 -2.42 4.24
CA ASN A 261 -11.23 -3.71 4.34
C ASN A 261 -11.25 -4.29 5.76
N PHE A 262 -11.77 -3.59 6.76
CA PHE A 262 -11.80 -4.09 8.13
C PHE A 262 -13.01 -4.94 8.45
N VAL A 263 -12.80 -6.02 9.21
CA VAL A 263 -13.84 -6.86 9.79
C VAL A 263 -13.55 -7.13 11.26
N LEU A 264 -14.58 -7.40 12.07
CA LEU A 264 -14.39 -7.81 13.46
C LEU A 264 -14.41 -9.33 13.58
N ALA A 265 -13.37 -9.92 14.16
CA ALA A 265 -13.22 -11.36 14.28
C ALA A 265 -12.85 -11.80 15.70
N HIS A 266 -12.99 -13.10 15.98
CA HIS A 266 -12.32 -13.71 17.14
C HIS A 266 -10.81 -13.71 16.92
N ALA A 267 -10.05 -13.53 18.00
CA ALA A 267 -8.59 -13.62 17.98
C ALA A 267 -8.09 -14.96 17.42
N ASN A 268 -8.79 -16.07 17.68
CA ASN A 268 -8.39 -17.37 17.17
C ASN A 268 -8.63 -17.52 15.65
N CYS A 269 -9.75 -17.00 15.14
CA CYS A 269 -10.02 -16.97 13.70
C CYS A 269 -9.01 -16.09 12.97
N ASN A 270 -8.77 -14.88 13.49
CA ASN A 270 -7.78 -13.93 12.96
C ASN A 270 -6.38 -14.57 12.89
N ARG A 271 -5.90 -15.14 14.01
CA ARG A 271 -4.60 -15.83 14.07
C ARG A 271 -4.52 -17.12 13.24
N SER A 272 -5.64 -17.74 12.90
CA SER A 272 -5.66 -18.90 12.01
C SER A 272 -5.57 -18.45 10.54
N LYS A 273 -6.33 -17.40 10.17
CA LYS A 273 -6.30 -16.79 8.84
C LYS A 273 -4.94 -16.18 8.49
N ARG A 274 -4.29 -15.45 9.42
CA ARG A 274 -2.95 -14.84 9.21
C ARG A 274 -2.85 -14.10 7.88
N ASP A 275 -1.90 -14.51 7.04
CA ASP A 275 -1.57 -13.94 5.73
C ASP A 275 -2.34 -14.62 4.57
N PHE A 276 -3.26 -15.56 4.87
CA PHE A 276 -4.04 -16.25 3.85
C PHE A 276 -5.26 -15.43 3.45
N LEU A 277 -5.62 -15.51 2.16
CA LEU A 277 -6.90 -15.02 1.66
C LEU A 277 -8.02 -15.95 2.14
N ALA A 278 -9.17 -15.36 2.49
CA ALA A 278 -10.31 -16.12 2.95
C ALA A 278 -11.02 -16.85 1.78
N ALA A 279 -11.75 -17.92 2.07
CA ALA A 279 -12.51 -18.66 1.06
C ALA A 279 -13.62 -17.79 0.41
N PRO A 280 -14.12 -18.15 -0.78
CA PRO A 280 -15.07 -17.32 -1.53
C PRO A 280 -16.31 -16.91 -0.73
N GLU A 281 -16.83 -17.79 0.13
CA GLU A 281 -17.96 -17.49 1.02
C GLU A 281 -17.69 -16.31 1.98
N HIS A 282 -16.45 -16.16 2.46
CA HIS A 282 -16.06 -15.02 3.31
C HIS A 282 -15.86 -13.76 2.49
N ARG A 283 -15.39 -13.88 1.24
CA ARG A 283 -15.28 -12.76 0.29
C ARG A 283 -16.64 -12.20 -0.07
N ASP A 284 -17.58 -13.08 -0.41
CA ASP A 284 -18.92 -12.66 -0.82
C ASP A 284 -19.67 -12.05 0.37
N ALA A 285 -19.50 -12.64 1.56
CA ALA A 285 -19.95 -12.03 2.81
C ALA A 285 -19.32 -10.65 3.09
N TRP A 286 -18.03 -10.48 2.80
CA TRP A 286 -17.32 -9.21 3.02
C TRP A 286 -17.85 -8.15 2.07
N TYR A 287 -18.01 -8.50 0.80
CA TYR A 287 -18.52 -7.59 -0.22
C TYR A 287 -19.95 -7.14 0.11
N GLU A 288 -20.83 -8.09 0.44
CA GLU A 288 -22.21 -7.78 0.82
C GLU A 288 -22.27 -6.90 2.07
N GLN A 289 -21.50 -7.22 3.10
CA GLN A 289 -21.51 -6.48 4.36
C GLN A 289 -20.86 -5.09 4.21
N ASN A 290 -19.61 -5.04 3.77
CA ASN A 290 -18.78 -3.85 3.86
C ASN A 290 -18.91 -2.92 2.65
N ILE A 291 -19.31 -3.42 1.49
CA ILE A 291 -19.43 -2.61 0.27
C ILE A 291 -20.90 -2.31 -0.02
N VAL A 292 -21.75 -3.34 -0.10
CA VAL A 292 -23.15 -3.17 -0.51
C VAL A 292 -24.01 -2.62 0.62
N THR A 293 -24.06 -3.31 1.76
CA THR A 293 -25.00 -2.98 2.84
C THR A 293 -24.55 -1.79 3.67
N HIS A 294 -23.25 -1.74 4.02
CA HIS A 294 -22.72 -0.75 4.97
C HIS A 294 -21.63 0.15 4.40
N GLY A 295 -21.42 0.18 3.08
CA GLY A 295 -20.35 0.97 2.46
C GLY A 295 -20.37 2.45 2.83
N THR A 296 -21.55 3.10 2.76
CA THR A 296 -21.72 4.51 3.16
C THR A 296 -21.52 4.71 4.66
N LEU A 297 -22.11 3.84 5.49
CA LEU A 297 -21.97 3.93 6.95
C LEU A 297 -20.50 3.82 7.38
N LEU A 298 -19.74 2.88 6.79
CA LEU A 298 -18.32 2.72 7.07
C LEU A 298 -17.52 3.95 6.63
N THR A 299 -17.86 4.56 5.49
CA THR A 299 -17.25 5.82 5.05
C THR A 299 -17.47 6.92 6.08
N ASP A 300 -18.71 7.10 6.54
CA ASP A 300 -19.08 8.21 7.42
C ASP A 300 -18.50 8.03 8.83
N GLU A 301 -18.60 6.83 9.40
CA GLU A 301 -18.15 6.55 10.78
C GLU A 301 -16.63 6.43 10.90
N LEU A 302 -15.97 5.89 9.86
CA LEU A 302 -14.52 5.60 9.90
C LEU A 302 -13.67 6.65 9.21
N GLY A 303 -14.25 7.53 8.38
CA GLY A 303 -13.50 8.48 7.55
C GLY A 303 -12.67 9.52 8.32
N LEU A 304 -12.95 9.73 9.61
CA LEU A 304 -12.12 10.56 10.50
C LEU A 304 -10.99 9.78 11.18
N LEU A 305 -11.04 8.44 11.13
CA LEU A 305 -10.12 7.55 11.85
C LEU A 305 -9.08 6.94 10.92
N VAL A 306 -9.53 6.47 9.76
CA VAL A 306 -8.74 5.71 8.78
C VAL A 306 -9.11 6.13 7.36
N GLY A 307 -8.31 5.74 6.37
CA GLY A 307 -8.67 5.97 4.97
C GLY A 307 -9.94 5.19 4.63
N VAL A 308 -10.86 5.78 3.88
CA VAL A 308 -12.11 5.15 3.45
C VAL A 308 -12.24 5.31 1.95
N ASP A 309 -12.39 4.18 1.25
CA ASP A 309 -12.44 4.12 -0.21
C ASP A 309 -12.99 2.74 -0.61
N ALA A 310 -14.30 2.68 -0.81
CA ALA A 310 -15.01 1.43 -1.09
C ALA A 310 -14.59 0.87 -2.46
N GLU A 311 -14.49 1.72 -3.48
CA GLU A 311 -14.08 1.32 -4.83
C GLU A 311 -12.67 0.75 -4.83
N ARG A 312 -11.73 1.43 -4.18
CA ARG A 312 -10.35 0.95 -4.06
C ARG A 312 -10.28 -0.36 -3.28
N SER A 313 -11.03 -0.49 -2.19
CA SER A 313 -11.07 -1.73 -1.39
C SER A 313 -11.58 -2.91 -2.22
N THR A 314 -12.62 -2.69 -3.04
CA THR A 314 -13.12 -3.68 -4.00
C THR A 314 -12.06 -4.03 -5.04
N ALA A 315 -11.39 -3.04 -5.63
CA ALA A 315 -10.32 -3.27 -6.61
C ALA A 315 -9.17 -4.11 -6.03
N ILE A 316 -8.74 -3.82 -4.80
CA ILE A 316 -7.69 -4.58 -4.09
C ILE A 316 -8.14 -6.03 -3.83
N VAL A 317 -9.38 -6.24 -3.37
CA VAL A 317 -9.92 -7.58 -3.15
C VAL A 317 -9.96 -8.35 -4.47
N THR A 318 -10.52 -7.77 -5.52
CA THR A 318 -10.57 -8.38 -6.85
C THR A 318 -9.18 -8.76 -7.33
N TRP A 319 -8.20 -7.85 -7.24
CA TRP A 319 -6.81 -8.11 -7.58
C TRP A 319 -6.23 -9.29 -6.78
N ALA A 320 -6.39 -9.29 -5.45
CA ALA A 320 -5.81 -10.32 -4.58
C ALA A 320 -6.34 -11.71 -4.93
N TYR A 321 -7.64 -11.84 -5.21
CA TYR A 321 -8.24 -13.12 -5.62
C TYR A 321 -7.82 -13.52 -7.04
N GLN A 322 -7.68 -12.57 -7.97
CA GLN A 322 -7.13 -12.86 -9.31
C GLN A 322 -5.70 -13.39 -9.22
N GLN A 323 -4.87 -12.85 -8.33
CA GLN A 323 -3.53 -13.38 -8.07
C GLN A 323 -3.58 -14.79 -7.49
N ALA A 324 -4.46 -15.05 -6.52
CA ALA A 324 -4.63 -16.37 -5.93
C ALA A 324 -5.01 -17.44 -6.97
N VAL A 325 -5.88 -17.11 -7.93
CA VAL A 325 -6.23 -17.98 -9.07
C VAL A 325 -4.99 -18.29 -9.92
N ARG A 326 -4.21 -17.28 -10.26
CA ARG A 326 -3.00 -17.44 -11.09
C ARG A 326 -1.93 -18.28 -10.39
N GLU A 327 -1.79 -18.10 -9.09
CA GLU A 327 -0.82 -18.81 -8.24
C GLU A 327 -1.31 -20.21 -7.83
N GLN A 328 -2.56 -20.60 -8.15
CA GLN A 328 -3.21 -21.81 -7.65
C GLN A 328 -3.12 -21.91 -6.11
N ALA A 329 -3.27 -20.77 -5.43
CA ALA A 329 -3.16 -20.69 -3.99
C ALA A 329 -4.32 -21.44 -3.29
N ARG A 330 -4.09 -21.84 -2.03
CA ARG A 330 -5.15 -22.36 -1.16
C ARG A 330 -5.73 -21.22 -0.33
N LEU A 331 -7.06 -21.18 -0.21
CA LEU A 331 -7.81 -20.17 0.53
C LEU A 331 -8.23 -20.71 1.90
N TRP A 332 -8.12 -19.87 2.92
CA TRP A 332 -8.50 -20.19 4.29
C TRP A 332 -10.03 -20.17 4.45
N ARG A 333 -10.62 -21.31 4.81
CA ARG A 333 -12.07 -21.40 5.08
C ARG A 333 -12.38 -21.31 6.57
N GLY A 334 -11.50 -21.86 7.41
CA GLY A 334 -11.73 -21.97 8.84
C GLY A 334 -10.47 -22.47 9.55
N ILE A 335 -10.56 -22.66 10.87
CA ILE A 335 -9.45 -23.18 11.65
C ILE A 335 -9.05 -24.55 11.10
N ASP A 336 -7.80 -24.65 10.65
CA ASP A 336 -7.20 -25.84 10.03
C ASP A 336 -7.90 -26.31 8.74
N GLU A 337 -8.73 -25.47 8.11
CA GLU A 337 -9.48 -25.80 6.91
C GLU A 337 -9.14 -24.86 5.75
N PHE A 338 -8.74 -25.45 4.62
CA PHE A 338 -8.39 -24.74 3.39
C PHE A 338 -9.08 -25.36 2.18
N VAL A 339 -9.45 -24.52 1.23
CA VAL A 339 -10.00 -24.91 -0.07
C VAL A 339 -9.08 -24.46 -1.19
N ASP A 340 -9.11 -25.19 -2.29
CA ASP A 340 -8.37 -24.77 -3.48
C ASP A 340 -9.11 -23.61 -4.16
N VAL A 341 -8.36 -22.70 -4.75
CA VAL A 341 -8.97 -21.73 -5.68
C VAL A 341 -9.53 -22.50 -6.86
N ILE A 342 -10.86 -22.52 -6.98
CA ILE A 342 -11.51 -23.09 -8.16
C ILE A 342 -11.20 -22.16 -9.34
N VAL A 343 -10.49 -22.70 -10.35
CA VAL A 343 -10.42 -22.09 -11.68
C VAL A 343 -11.67 -22.56 -12.42
N PRO A 344 -12.65 -21.70 -12.72
CA PRO A 344 -13.78 -22.13 -13.55
C PRO A 344 -13.23 -22.42 -14.96
N GLY A 345 -13.23 -23.70 -15.34
CA GLY A 345 -12.96 -24.10 -16.72
C GLY A 345 -14.14 -23.69 -17.60
N LEU A 346 -13.86 -22.85 -18.59
CA LEU A 346 -14.76 -22.37 -19.66
C LEU A 346 -16.12 -21.81 -19.19
N ASP A 347 -16.24 -20.48 -19.32
CA ASP A 347 -17.52 -19.76 -19.40
C ASP A 347 -18.28 -19.61 -18.07
N ILE A 348 -17.68 -18.92 -17.10
CA ILE A 348 -18.36 -17.96 -16.21
C ILE A 348 -17.32 -16.91 -15.80
N SER A 349 -17.63 -15.66 -16.10
CA SER A 349 -16.87 -14.47 -15.72
C SER A 349 -16.55 -14.48 -14.23
N LEU A 350 -15.29 -14.17 -13.86
CA LEU A 350 -15.08 -13.50 -12.57
C LEU A 350 -16.02 -12.29 -12.56
N PRO A 351 -16.85 -12.09 -11.53
CA PRO A 351 -17.70 -10.93 -11.53
C PRO A 351 -16.82 -9.68 -11.56
N SER A 352 -16.94 -8.93 -12.65
CA SER A 352 -16.48 -7.56 -12.76
C SER A 352 -17.43 -6.74 -11.91
N TRP A 353 -17.02 -6.41 -10.69
CA TRP A 353 -17.67 -5.36 -9.91
C TRP A 353 -17.14 -4.01 -10.37
#